data_AF-A0A2E2DYN3-F1
#
_entry.id   AF-A0A2E2DYN3-F1
#
_cell.length_a   1.000
_cell.length_b   1.000
_cell.length_c   1.000
_cell.angle_alpha   90.00
_cell.angle_beta   90.00
_cell.angle_gamma   90.00
#
_symmetry.space_group_name_H-M   'P 1'
#
loop_
_entity.id
_entity.type
_entity.pdbx_description
1 polymer ?
#
loop_
_entity_poly.entity_id
_entity_poly.type
_entity_poly.pdbx_seq_one_letter_code
_entity_poly.pdbx_strand_id
1 'polypeptide(L)'
;MAKDDQTKGTTAHSASHSAGAEKLGEFARTISQLLADRLAAQATKGDGKLASRDINAVLNSYNYDNDSVLRGLCDSTWIGLQHHFEDAFYAQMRKFPLERLIVARFVHLLPERGQPPVPGRTLSRRMIPAFIQALHQMVGPELFEEYEERARTMIESLRAQEGQSLDWDSLHERPMAKILVNDILIYITRYFLDVGKRRAWMVSYFDRVMPPGKSDEERAWSFGDLEFHKLMAALYKELAETLFDKQGRKHLEDRYDAASLSQLEQVLAGLAQDQKRVLHGN
;
A
#
# COMPACT_ATOMS: atom_id res chain seq x y z
N MET A 1 -17.54 43.32 13.66
CA MET A 1 -17.74 41.95 14.20
C MET A 1 -17.54 40.97 13.07
N ALA A 2 -16.32 40.47 12.91
CA ALA A 2 -16.03 39.39 11.96
C ALA A 2 -14.75 38.69 12.45
N LYS A 3 -14.94 37.67 13.28
CA LYS A 3 -13.96 36.62 13.56
C LYS A 3 -14.74 35.32 13.72
N ASP A 4 -14.08 34.25 13.29
CA ASP A 4 -14.42 32.84 13.45
C ASP A 4 -15.38 32.23 12.43
N ASP A 5 -14.81 31.78 11.31
CA ASP A 5 -15.19 30.48 10.71
C ASP A 5 -13.98 29.79 10.02
N GLN A 6 -12.84 29.71 10.73
CA GLN A 6 -11.62 29.04 10.25
C GLN A 6 -11.32 27.69 10.95
N THR A 7 -12.23 27.15 11.77
CA THR A 7 -11.95 25.99 12.64
C THR A 7 -12.47 24.63 12.16
N LYS A 8 -13.12 24.52 10.99
CA LYS A 8 -13.74 23.25 10.55
C LYS A 8 -12.86 22.34 9.68
N GLY A 9 -11.69 22.78 9.22
CA GLY A 9 -10.79 21.97 8.39
C GLY A 9 -9.71 21.18 9.16
N THR A 10 -9.38 21.60 10.39
CA THR A 10 -8.20 21.11 11.14
C THR A 10 -8.51 19.95 12.09
N THR A 11 -9.78 19.74 12.45
CA THR A 11 -10.20 18.82 13.51
C THR A 11 -10.19 17.34 13.10
N ALA A 12 -10.43 17.02 11.84
CA ALA A 12 -10.44 15.62 11.39
C ALA A 12 -9.03 15.04 11.21
N HIS A 13 -8.04 15.88 10.89
CA HIS A 13 -6.66 15.43 10.71
C HIS A 13 -5.95 15.19 12.05
N SER A 14 -6.26 16.00 13.07
CA SER A 14 -5.78 15.79 14.44
C SER A 14 -6.41 14.58 15.11
N ALA A 15 -7.70 14.32 14.87
CA ALA A 15 -8.43 13.20 15.49
C ALA A 15 -7.98 11.81 15.00
N SER A 16 -7.59 11.68 13.73
CA SER A 16 -7.07 10.42 13.17
C SER A 16 -5.64 10.11 13.64
N HIS A 17 -4.78 11.14 13.67
CA HIS A 17 -3.44 11.02 14.24
C HIS A 17 -3.49 10.77 15.76
N SER A 18 -4.46 11.34 16.48
CA SER A 18 -4.59 11.14 17.92
C SER A 18 -5.04 9.73 18.27
N ALA A 19 -5.99 9.15 17.55
CA ALA A 19 -6.53 7.81 17.87
C ALA A 19 -5.50 6.66 17.68
N GLY A 20 -4.63 6.75 16.66
CA GLY A 20 -3.52 5.79 16.50
C GLY A 20 -2.43 5.95 17.58
N ALA A 21 -2.08 7.20 17.93
CA ALA A 21 -1.15 7.51 19.01
C ALA A 21 -1.70 7.12 20.39
N GLU A 22 -3.00 7.29 20.61
CA GLU A 22 -3.72 6.87 21.82
C GLU A 22 -3.67 5.35 21.99
N LYS A 23 -3.96 4.57 20.93
CA LYS A 23 -3.82 3.10 20.97
C LYS A 23 -2.39 2.63 21.27
N LEU A 24 -1.38 3.29 20.70
CA LEU A 24 0.03 3.01 21.02
C LEU A 24 0.35 3.36 22.48
N GLY A 25 -0.19 4.47 22.98
CA GLY A 25 -0.04 4.89 24.38
C GLY A 25 -0.72 3.93 25.36
N GLU A 26 -1.90 3.42 25.02
CA GLU A 26 -2.59 2.37 25.79
C GLU A 26 -1.80 1.07 25.82
N PHE A 27 -1.27 0.64 24.66
CA PHE A 27 -0.42 -0.54 24.59
C PHE A 27 0.83 -0.39 25.46
N ALA A 28 1.57 0.72 25.34
CA ALA A 28 2.76 1.00 26.14
C ALA A 28 2.46 0.96 27.65
N ARG A 29 1.29 1.45 28.07
CA ARG A 29 0.83 1.39 29.46
C ARG A 29 0.54 -0.04 29.89
N THR A 30 -0.19 -0.81 29.08
CA THR A 30 -0.58 -2.19 29.39
C THR A 30 0.63 -3.13 29.47
N ILE A 31 1.61 -3.01 28.57
CA ILE A 31 2.84 -3.80 28.67
C ILE A 31 3.65 -3.44 29.92
N SER A 32 3.78 -2.15 30.23
CA SER A 32 4.48 -1.68 31.42
C SER A 32 3.81 -2.18 32.72
N GLN A 33 2.48 -2.17 32.76
CA GLN A 33 1.71 -2.69 33.89
C GLN A 33 1.89 -4.21 34.04
N LEU A 34 1.84 -4.96 32.95
CA LEU A 34 2.04 -6.42 32.98
C LEU A 34 3.44 -6.79 33.51
N LEU A 35 4.47 -6.03 33.14
CA LEU A 35 5.82 -6.22 33.68
C LEU A 35 5.86 -5.89 35.18
N ALA A 36 5.26 -4.78 35.60
CA ALA A 36 5.19 -4.38 37.00
C ALA A 36 4.48 -5.42 37.86
N ASP A 37 3.34 -5.96 37.39
CA ASP A 37 2.57 -6.99 38.10
C ASP A 37 3.38 -8.28 38.28
N ARG A 38 4.18 -8.66 37.28
CA ARG A 38 5.04 -9.85 37.37
C ARG A 38 6.20 -9.67 38.34
N LEU A 39 6.82 -8.49 38.35
CA LEU A 39 7.84 -8.16 39.34
C LEU A 39 7.24 -8.16 40.76
N ALA A 40 6.04 -7.63 40.95
CA ALA A 40 5.33 -7.65 42.22
C ALA A 40 4.97 -9.07 42.68
N ALA A 41 4.52 -9.93 41.76
CA ALA A 41 4.24 -11.35 42.02
C ALA A 41 5.49 -12.14 42.41
N GLN A 42 6.66 -11.73 41.90
CA GLN A 42 7.93 -12.35 42.29
C GLN A 42 8.43 -11.81 43.63
N ALA A 43 8.22 -10.52 43.93
CA ALA A 43 8.56 -9.92 45.22
C ALA A 43 7.76 -10.53 46.39
N THR A 44 6.49 -10.86 46.18
CA THR A 44 5.63 -11.52 47.18
C THR A 44 6.12 -12.92 47.56
N LYS A 45 6.81 -13.62 46.66
CA LYS A 45 7.47 -14.90 46.98
C LYS A 45 8.73 -14.74 47.83
N GLY A 46 9.34 -13.55 47.83
CA GLY A 46 10.59 -13.23 48.50
C GLY A 46 10.43 -12.31 49.72
N ASP A 47 9.30 -12.35 50.42
CA ASP A 47 9.00 -11.50 51.58
C ASP A 47 9.14 -9.99 51.27
N GLY A 48 8.72 -9.59 50.07
CA GLY A 48 8.78 -8.21 49.58
C GLY A 48 10.14 -7.79 49.02
N LYS A 49 11.14 -8.68 48.97
CA LYS A 49 12.45 -8.39 48.39
C LYS A 49 12.62 -9.06 47.02
N LEU A 50 13.27 -8.35 46.10
CA LEU A 50 13.66 -8.85 44.78
C LEU A 50 15.18 -8.95 44.69
N ALA A 51 15.70 -10.16 44.49
CA ALA A 51 17.11 -10.31 44.15
C ALA A 51 17.32 -10.03 42.65
N SER A 52 18.51 -9.55 42.29
CA SER A 52 18.86 -9.25 40.89
C SER A 52 18.65 -10.46 39.96
N ARG A 53 18.90 -11.68 40.44
CA ARG A 53 18.64 -12.91 39.66
C ARG A 53 17.16 -13.06 39.27
N ASP A 54 16.25 -12.69 40.17
CA ASP A 54 14.82 -12.89 39.99
C ASP A 54 14.26 -11.83 39.04
N ILE A 55 14.79 -10.60 39.11
CA ILE A 55 14.51 -9.53 38.15
C ILE A 55 14.94 -9.96 36.74
N ASN A 56 16.17 -10.45 36.59
CA ASN A 56 16.70 -10.89 35.30
C ASN A 56 15.92 -12.09 34.75
N ALA A 57 15.47 -13.02 35.60
CA ALA A 57 14.64 -14.14 35.18
C ALA A 57 13.27 -13.65 34.62
N VAL A 58 12.62 -12.70 35.30
CA VAL A 58 11.36 -12.10 34.82
C VAL A 58 11.59 -11.39 33.50
N LEU A 59 12.62 -10.54 33.38
CA LEU A 59 12.92 -9.81 32.15
C LEU A 59 13.22 -10.75 30.97
N ASN A 60 14.00 -11.80 31.19
CA ASN A 60 14.34 -12.77 30.14
C ASN A 60 13.12 -13.59 29.67
N SER A 61 12.15 -13.84 30.56
CA SER A 61 10.89 -14.48 30.21
C SER A 61 9.87 -13.53 29.59
N TYR A 62 10.00 -12.23 29.85
CA TYR A 62 9.12 -11.17 29.37
C TYR A 62 9.60 -10.64 28.00
N ASN A 63 9.45 -11.47 26.98
CA ASN A 63 9.75 -11.10 25.60
C ASN A 63 8.73 -11.72 24.64
N TYR A 64 8.66 -11.21 23.41
CA TYR A 64 7.66 -11.62 22.43
C TYR A 64 7.67 -13.12 22.10
N ASP A 65 8.83 -13.77 22.16
CA ASP A 65 8.97 -15.18 21.77
C ASP A 65 8.61 -16.15 22.89
N ASN A 66 8.81 -15.74 24.14
CA ASN A 66 8.68 -16.61 25.31
C ASN A 66 7.40 -16.37 26.12
N ASP A 67 6.65 -15.32 25.83
CA ASP A 67 5.49 -14.88 26.62
C ASP A 67 4.22 -14.82 25.78
N SER A 68 3.34 -15.82 25.95
CA SER A 68 2.08 -15.91 25.21
C SER A 68 1.12 -14.76 25.49
N VAL A 69 1.14 -14.19 26.70
CA VAL A 69 0.27 -13.06 27.07
C VAL A 69 0.78 -11.78 26.41
N LEU A 70 2.09 -11.54 26.46
CA LEU A 70 2.72 -10.40 25.79
C LEU A 70 2.56 -10.52 24.26
N ARG A 71 2.77 -11.70 23.69
CA ARG A 71 2.56 -11.97 22.27
C ARG A 71 1.10 -11.66 21.86
N GLY A 72 0.12 -12.15 22.61
CA GLY A 72 -1.30 -11.87 22.35
C GLY A 72 -1.65 -10.38 22.42
N LEU A 73 -1.07 -9.64 23.38
CA LEU A 73 -1.20 -8.19 23.47
C LEU A 73 -0.59 -7.49 22.25
N CYS A 74 0.66 -7.84 21.88
CA CYS A 74 1.31 -7.30 20.69
C CYS A 74 0.49 -7.57 19.42
N ASP A 75 0.05 -8.81 19.21
CA ASP A 75 -0.68 -9.22 18.02
C ASP A 75 -2.05 -8.54 17.94
N SER A 76 -2.79 -8.45 19.05
CA SER A 76 -4.10 -7.78 19.10
C SER A 76 -4.02 -6.28 18.91
N THR A 77 -3.04 -5.61 19.54
CA THR A 77 -2.77 -4.18 19.31
C THR A 77 -2.35 -3.93 17.87
N TRP A 78 -1.50 -4.79 17.31
CA TRP A 78 -1.07 -4.69 15.92
C TRP A 78 -2.24 -4.81 14.94
N ILE A 79 -3.11 -5.82 15.11
CA ILE A 79 -4.35 -5.96 14.32
C ILE A 79 -5.25 -4.72 14.46
N GLY A 80 -5.40 -4.21 15.69
CA GLY A 80 -6.24 -3.05 15.99
C GLY A 80 -5.70 -1.72 15.41
N LEU A 81 -4.37 -1.57 15.33
CA LEU A 81 -3.70 -0.46 14.65
C LEU A 81 -3.83 -0.62 13.14
N GLN A 82 -3.64 -1.82 12.62
CA GLN A 82 -3.75 -2.12 11.20
C GLN A 82 -5.16 -1.86 10.67
N HIS A 83 -6.22 -2.20 11.41
CA HIS A 83 -7.60 -1.84 11.04
C HIS A 83 -7.79 -0.32 10.96
N HIS A 84 -7.21 0.40 11.91
CA HIS A 84 -7.25 1.85 11.89
C HIS A 84 -6.47 2.41 10.70
N PHE A 85 -5.34 1.81 10.33
CA PHE A 85 -4.58 2.17 9.14
C PHE A 85 -5.30 1.82 7.85
N GLU A 86 -6.04 0.71 7.76
CA GLU A 86 -6.83 0.36 6.57
C GLU A 86 -8.03 1.31 6.38
N ASP A 87 -8.76 1.64 7.44
CA ASP A 87 -9.86 2.61 7.37
C ASP A 87 -9.36 4.03 7.11
N ALA A 88 -8.23 4.41 7.72
CA ALA A 88 -7.54 5.64 7.40
C ALA A 88 -7.05 5.64 5.94
N PHE A 89 -6.49 4.53 5.45
CA PHE A 89 -6.00 4.35 4.08
C PHE A 89 -7.13 4.52 3.06
N TYR A 90 -8.30 3.90 3.27
CA TYR A 90 -9.45 4.10 2.37
C TYR A 90 -10.05 5.52 2.47
N ALA A 91 -10.01 6.15 3.65
CA ALA A 91 -10.37 7.56 3.78
C ALA A 91 -9.32 8.50 3.15
N GLN A 92 -8.06 8.08 3.11
CA GLN A 92 -6.90 8.77 2.58
C GLN A 92 -6.79 8.62 1.05
N MET A 93 -7.21 7.50 0.46
CA MET A 93 -7.38 7.35 -1.00
C MET A 93 -8.40 8.33 -1.60
N ARG A 94 -9.25 8.96 -0.78
CA ARG A 94 -10.10 10.10 -1.21
C ARG A 94 -9.34 11.44 -1.25
N LYS A 95 -8.18 11.51 -0.58
CA LYS A 95 -7.29 12.67 -0.47
C LYS A 95 -6.10 12.62 -1.44
N PHE A 96 -5.73 11.44 -1.93
CA PHE A 96 -4.64 11.24 -2.90
C PHE A 96 -5.18 10.80 -4.28
N PRO A 97 -5.68 11.75 -5.08
CA PRO A 97 -6.09 11.54 -6.47
C PRO A 97 -5.19 10.63 -7.31
N LEU A 98 -3.88 10.81 -7.27
CA LEU A 98 -2.98 10.07 -8.16
C LEU A 98 -2.99 8.57 -7.83
N GLU A 99 -2.80 8.23 -6.55
CA GLU A 99 -2.83 6.84 -6.09
C GLU A 99 -4.12 6.15 -6.52
N ARG A 100 -5.26 6.85 -6.39
CA ARG A 100 -6.56 6.33 -6.78
C ARG A 100 -6.64 6.06 -8.28
N LEU A 101 -6.14 6.97 -9.12
CA LEU A 101 -6.10 6.79 -10.58
C LEU A 101 -5.22 5.60 -10.98
N ILE A 102 -4.11 5.39 -10.29
CA ILE A 102 -3.21 4.25 -10.57
C ILE A 102 -3.85 2.93 -10.09
N VAL A 103 -4.49 2.91 -8.92
CA VAL A 103 -5.19 1.72 -8.40
C VAL A 103 -6.37 1.32 -9.28
N ALA A 104 -7.05 2.30 -9.91
CA ALA A 104 -8.15 2.03 -10.85
C ALA A 104 -7.72 1.08 -11.99
N ARG A 105 -6.43 1.06 -12.36
CA ARG A 105 -5.89 0.17 -13.41
C ARG A 105 -6.00 -1.31 -13.08
N PHE A 106 -6.03 -1.68 -11.80
CA PHE A 106 -6.07 -3.08 -11.39
C PHE A 106 -7.16 -3.38 -10.35
N VAL A 107 -8.01 -2.42 -10.01
CA VAL A 107 -9.08 -2.61 -9.00
C VAL A 107 -10.02 -3.77 -9.33
N HIS A 108 -10.24 -4.04 -10.62
CA HIS A 108 -11.04 -5.14 -11.13
C HIS A 108 -10.44 -6.54 -10.87
N LEU A 109 -9.16 -6.62 -10.48
CA LEU A 109 -8.50 -7.86 -10.05
C LEU A 109 -8.64 -8.14 -8.56
N LEU A 110 -9.13 -7.18 -7.79
CA LEU A 110 -9.35 -7.35 -6.36
C LEU A 110 -10.71 -8.05 -6.14
N PRO A 111 -10.87 -8.89 -5.08
CA PRO A 111 -12.15 -9.54 -4.78
C PRO A 111 -13.27 -8.51 -4.51
N GLU A 112 -14.50 -8.90 -4.22
CA GLU A 112 -15.45 -7.93 -3.66
C GLU A 112 -15.08 -7.58 -2.21
N ARG A 113 -15.64 -6.49 -1.66
CA ARG A 113 -15.34 -6.11 -0.28
C ARG A 113 -15.85 -7.18 0.68
N GLY A 114 -14.95 -7.70 1.53
CA GLY A 114 -15.26 -8.77 2.49
C GLY A 114 -15.11 -10.18 1.94
N GLN A 115 -14.78 -10.35 0.65
CA GLN A 115 -14.42 -11.65 0.09
C GLN A 115 -12.91 -11.89 0.17
N PRO A 116 -12.47 -13.11 0.53
CA PRO A 116 -11.05 -13.44 0.56
C PRO A 116 -10.47 -13.48 -0.87
N PRO A 117 -9.16 -13.21 -1.04
CA PRO A 117 -8.50 -13.37 -2.31
C PRO A 117 -8.35 -14.85 -2.67
N VAL A 118 -8.31 -15.15 -3.97
CA VAL A 118 -8.15 -16.50 -4.51
C VAL A 118 -6.80 -16.57 -5.24
N PRO A 119 -5.83 -17.37 -4.74
CA PRO A 119 -4.50 -17.48 -5.35
C PRO A 119 -4.56 -17.78 -6.85
N GLY A 120 -3.72 -17.11 -7.64
CA GLY A 120 -3.71 -17.27 -9.10
C GLY A 120 -4.95 -16.73 -9.83
N ARG A 121 -5.98 -16.23 -9.13
CA ARG A 121 -7.18 -15.63 -9.73
C ARG A 121 -7.28 -14.14 -9.41
N THR A 122 -7.35 -13.78 -8.13
CA THR A 122 -7.50 -12.40 -7.67
C THR A 122 -6.29 -11.91 -6.87
N LEU A 123 -6.09 -10.60 -6.88
CA LEU A 123 -5.10 -9.90 -6.07
C LEU A 123 -5.69 -9.60 -4.67
N SER A 124 -4.84 -9.59 -3.63
CA SER A 124 -5.27 -9.21 -2.29
C SER A 124 -5.32 -7.69 -2.13
N ARG A 125 -6.36 -7.15 -1.48
CA ARG A 125 -6.43 -5.71 -1.11
C ARG A 125 -5.30 -5.27 -0.21
N ARG A 126 -4.74 -6.21 0.58
CA ARG A 126 -3.60 -5.97 1.47
C ARG A 126 -2.35 -5.54 0.71
N MET A 127 -2.27 -5.82 -0.59
CA MET A 127 -1.11 -5.42 -1.39
C MET A 127 -1.12 -3.93 -1.77
N ILE A 128 -2.27 -3.24 -1.69
CA ILE A 128 -2.37 -1.85 -2.20
C ILE A 128 -1.41 -0.92 -1.44
N PRO A 129 -1.37 -0.91 -0.08
CA PRO A 129 -0.41 -0.06 0.63
C PRO A 129 1.05 -0.39 0.28
N ALA A 130 1.38 -1.68 0.14
CA ALA A 130 2.71 -2.13 -0.28
C ALA A 130 3.06 -1.65 -1.69
N PHE A 131 2.10 -1.73 -2.62
CA PHE A 131 2.25 -1.25 -3.98
C PHE A 131 2.48 0.27 -4.04
N ILE A 132 1.70 1.06 -3.30
CA ILE A 132 1.88 2.52 -3.24
C ILE A 132 3.26 2.85 -2.67
N GLN A 133 3.70 2.20 -1.60
CA GLN A 133 5.05 2.40 -1.07
C GLN A 133 6.15 2.03 -2.08
N ALA A 134 6.00 0.91 -2.80
CA ALA A 134 6.93 0.55 -3.87
C ALA A 134 6.95 1.61 -4.98
N LEU A 135 5.79 2.17 -5.33
CA LEU A 135 5.67 3.23 -6.32
C LEU A 135 6.41 4.50 -5.88
N HIS A 136 6.25 4.93 -4.63
CA HIS A 136 7.03 6.03 -4.08
C HIS A 136 8.55 5.77 -4.15
N GLN A 137 9.00 4.54 -3.88
CA GLN A 137 10.42 4.18 -4.00
C GLN A 137 10.93 4.22 -5.44
N MET A 138 10.11 3.88 -6.42
CA MET A 138 10.48 3.92 -7.84
C MET A 138 10.43 5.35 -8.42
N VAL A 139 9.44 6.15 -8.02
CA VAL A 139 9.27 7.50 -8.56
C VAL A 139 10.19 8.51 -7.85
N GLY A 140 10.43 8.31 -6.55
CA GLY A 140 11.05 9.31 -5.68
C GLY A 140 10.02 10.31 -5.14
N PRO A 141 10.25 10.86 -3.93
CA PRO A 141 9.26 11.69 -3.24
C PRO A 141 8.96 12.99 -3.97
N GLU A 142 9.95 13.65 -4.57
CA GLU A 142 9.77 14.95 -5.23
C GLU A 142 8.89 14.84 -6.47
N LEU A 143 9.21 13.87 -7.35
CA LEU A 143 8.47 13.67 -8.58
C LEU A 143 7.06 13.12 -8.31
N PHE A 144 6.92 12.28 -7.28
CA PHE A 144 5.60 11.78 -6.90
C PHE A 144 4.69 12.90 -6.42
N GLU A 145 5.18 13.81 -5.57
CA GLU A 145 4.44 15.00 -5.11
C GLU A 145 4.04 15.89 -6.30
N GLU A 146 4.92 16.06 -7.29
CA GLU A 146 4.60 16.82 -8.50
C GLU A 146 3.40 16.21 -9.27
N TYR A 147 3.39 14.90 -9.46
CA TYR A 147 2.26 14.23 -10.12
C TYR A 147 0.99 14.24 -9.27
N GLU A 148 1.12 14.14 -7.95
CA GLU A 148 -0.01 14.26 -7.02
C GLU A 148 -0.64 15.67 -7.09
N GLU A 149 0.17 16.72 -7.14
CA GLU A 149 -0.32 18.10 -7.31
C GLU A 149 -0.99 18.30 -8.68
N ARG A 150 -0.43 17.72 -9.75
CA ARG A 150 -1.07 17.71 -11.07
C ARG A 150 -2.44 17.01 -11.03
N ALA A 151 -2.54 15.88 -10.33
CA ALA A 151 -3.79 15.16 -10.15
C ALA A 151 -4.83 16.00 -9.37
N ARG A 152 -4.38 16.67 -8.30
CA ARG A 152 -5.21 17.57 -7.48
C ARG A 152 -5.74 18.75 -8.29
N THR A 153 -4.86 19.45 -9.00
CA THR A 153 -5.21 20.57 -9.88
C THR A 153 -6.20 20.16 -10.97
N MET A 154 -6.00 18.99 -11.58
CA MET A 154 -6.92 18.43 -12.58
C MET A 154 -8.33 18.22 -11.98
N ILE A 155 -8.42 17.60 -10.80
CA ILE A 155 -9.70 17.32 -10.14
C ILE A 155 -10.39 18.60 -9.68
N GLU A 156 -9.65 19.56 -9.15
CA GLU A 156 -10.21 20.86 -8.76
C GLU A 156 -10.79 21.60 -9.97
N SER A 157 -10.09 21.56 -11.11
CA SER A 157 -10.57 22.14 -12.37
C SER A 157 -11.86 21.46 -12.86
N LEU A 158 -11.94 20.13 -12.77
CA LEU A 158 -13.14 19.37 -13.13
C LEU A 158 -14.31 19.68 -12.19
N ARG A 159 -14.06 19.78 -10.87
CA ARG A 159 -15.10 20.15 -9.90
C ARG A 159 -15.62 21.58 -10.12
N ALA A 160 -14.75 22.49 -10.55
CA ALA A 160 -15.16 23.85 -10.89
C ALA A 160 -16.07 23.90 -12.13
N GLN A 161 -15.88 22.98 -13.08
CA GLN A 161 -16.64 22.92 -14.33
C GLN A 161 -17.96 22.13 -14.19
N GLU A 162 -17.94 21.03 -13.45
CA GLU A 162 -19.02 20.03 -13.43
C GLU A 162 -19.75 19.94 -12.09
N GLY A 163 -19.27 20.66 -11.07
CA GLY A 163 -19.81 20.65 -9.72
C GLY A 163 -19.08 19.70 -8.77
N GLN A 164 -19.49 19.76 -7.50
CA GLN A 164 -18.80 19.08 -6.38
C GLN A 164 -18.95 17.55 -6.41
N SER A 165 -19.97 17.01 -7.09
CA SER A 165 -20.25 15.58 -7.17
C SER A 165 -19.54 14.91 -8.35
N LEU A 166 -18.22 15.00 -8.39
CA LEU A 166 -17.40 14.30 -9.39
C LEU A 166 -17.52 12.78 -9.17
N ASP A 167 -18.03 12.07 -10.17
CA ASP A 167 -18.05 10.61 -10.17
C ASP A 167 -16.65 10.06 -10.47
N TRP A 168 -16.06 9.38 -9.50
CA TRP A 168 -14.74 8.76 -9.60
C TRP A 168 -14.70 7.60 -10.59
N ASP A 169 -15.82 6.94 -10.81
CA ASP A 169 -15.90 5.85 -11.77
C ASP A 169 -15.86 6.40 -13.20
N SER A 170 -16.46 7.56 -13.47
CA SER A 170 -16.23 8.25 -14.74
C SER A 170 -14.84 8.89 -14.88
N LEU A 171 -14.20 9.27 -13.78
CA LEU A 171 -12.96 10.07 -13.81
C LEU A 171 -11.79 9.32 -14.45
N HIS A 172 -11.60 8.05 -14.10
CA HIS A 172 -10.46 7.27 -14.59
C HIS A 172 -10.56 6.97 -16.10
N GLU A 173 -11.76 7.03 -16.68
CA GLU A 173 -11.99 6.87 -18.11
C GLU A 173 -11.59 8.11 -18.93
N ARG A 174 -11.39 9.27 -18.27
CA ARG A 174 -11.11 10.53 -18.97
C ARG A 174 -9.71 10.56 -19.56
N PRO A 175 -9.53 11.14 -20.77
CA PRO A 175 -8.22 11.20 -21.43
C PRO A 175 -7.12 11.84 -20.57
N MET A 176 -7.43 12.93 -19.86
CA MET A 176 -6.47 13.62 -18.99
C MET A 176 -6.00 12.76 -17.80
N ALA A 177 -6.89 11.94 -17.22
CA ALA A 177 -6.53 11.03 -16.13
C ALA A 177 -5.66 9.88 -16.64
N LYS A 178 -6.00 9.32 -17.81
CA LYS A 178 -5.21 8.30 -18.50
C LYS A 178 -3.82 8.80 -18.85
N ILE A 179 -3.70 10.03 -19.36
CA ILE A 179 -2.42 10.67 -19.66
C ILE A 179 -1.55 10.77 -18.40
N LEU A 180 -2.11 11.23 -17.28
CA LEU A 180 -1.37 11.39 -16.03
C LEU A 180 -0.82 10.06 -15.52
N VAL A 181 -1.65 9.01 -15.52
CA VAL A 181 -1.22 7.66 -15.13
C VAL A 181 -0.16 7.13 -16.09
N ASN A 182 -0.33 7.34 -17.40
CA ASN A 182 0.61 6.90 -18.42
C ASN A 182 1.99 7.55 -18.26
N ASP A 183 2.04 8.85 -17.90
CA ASP A 183 3.31 9.55 -17.67
C ASP A 183 4.14 8.87 -16.58
N ILE A 184 3.51 8.51 -15.44
CA ILE A 184 4.18 7.79 -14.35
C ILE A 184 4.57 6.38 -14.77
N LEU A 185 3.67 5.66 -15.44
CA LEU A 185 3.95 4.30 -15.87
C LEU A 185 5.11 4.24 -16.87
N ILE A 186 5.20 5.22 -17.78
CA ILE A 186 6.33 5.38 -18.69
C ILE A 186 7.59 5.76 -17.92
N TYR A 187 7.52 6.70 -16.98
CA TYR A 187 8.67 7.06 -16.16
C TYR A 187 9.28 5.86 -15.44
N ILE A 188 8.45 4.98 -14.87
CA ILE A 188 8.92 3.81 -14.12
C ILE A 188 9.30 2.62 -15.01
N THR A 189 9.07 2.63 -16.33
CA THR A 189 9.46 1.52 -17.23
C THR A 189 10.94 1.15 -17.08
N ARG A 190 11.81 2.15 -16.96
CA ARG A 190 13.26 1.97 -16.77
C ARG A 190 13.60 1.04 -15.58
N TYR A 191 12.76 1.01 -14.54
CA TYR A 191 12.98 0.15 -13.39
C TYR A 191 12.83 -1.31 -13.74
N PHE A 192 11.95 -1.64 -14.69
CA PHE A 192 11.54 -2.99 -15.08
C PHE A 192 12.25 -3.52 -16.34
N LEU A 193 13.34 -2.88 -16.80
CA LEU A 193 14.11 -3.37 -17.95
C LEU A 193 14.65 -4.79 -17.74
N ASP A 194 15.01 -5.12 -16.50
CA ASP A 194 15.25 -6.49 -16.05
C ASP A 194 14.03 -6.99 -15.26
N VAL A 195 13.05 -7.52 -16.00
CA VAL A 195 11.76 -7.97 -15.45
C VAL A 195 11.96 -9.07 -14.41
N GLY A 196 12.81 -10.07 -14.67
CA GLY A 196 13.01 -11.19 -13.77
C GLY A 196 13.59 -10.73 -12.42
N LYS A 197 14.60 -9.87 -12.45
CA LYS A 197 15.18 -9.28 -11.23
C LYS A 197 14.15 -8.42 -10.48
N ARG A 198 13.34 -7.64 -11.19
CA ARG A 198 12.32 -6.79 -10.55
C ARG A 198 11.13 -7.53 -10.01
N ARG A 199 10.70 -8.61 -10.66
CA ARG A 199 9.70 -9.52 -10.11
C ARG A 199 10.17 -10.08 -8.77
N ALA A 200 11.38 -10.65 -8.73
CA ALA A 200 11.95 -11.19 -7.50
C ALA A 200 12.05 -10.12 -6.38
N TRP A 201 12.46 -8.90 -6.73
CA TRP A 201 12.48 -7.78 -5.79
C TRP A 201 11.08 -7.43 -5.27
N MET A 202 10.08 -7.31 -6.14
CA MET A 202 8.73 -6.90 -5.75
C MET A 202 8.04 -7.98 -4.91
N VAL A 203 8.18 -9.26 -5.27
CA VAL A 203 7.70 -10.40 -4.48
C VAL A 203 8.30 -10.38 -3.07
N SER A 204 9.62 -10.25 -2.99
CA SER A 204 10.32 -10.18 -1.70
C SER A 204 9.97 -8.92 -0.90
N TYR A 205 9.72 -7.81 -1.57
CA TYR A 205 9.31 -6.56 -0.91
C TYR A 205 7.91 -6.71 -0.32
N PHE A 206 6.95 -7.24 -1.09
CA PHE A 206 5.56 -7.40 -0.65
C PHE A 206 5.47 -8.39 0.51
N ASP A 207 6.22 -9.49 0.48
CA ASP A 207 6.30 -10.44 1.59
C ASP A 207 6.67 -9.77 2.92
N ARG A 208 7.59 -8.78 2.90
CA ARG A 208 8.03 -8.07 4.11
C ARG A 208 7.07 -6.99 4.58
N VAL A 209 6.47 -6.23 3.65
CA VAL A 209 5.74 -5.00 4.00
C VAL A 209 4.23 -5.15 3.95
N MET A 210 3.72 -6.24 3.35
CA MET A 210 2.30 -6.47 3.35
C MET A 210 1.79 -6.73 4.77
N PRO A 211 0.70 -6.08 5.18
CA PRO A 211 0.10 -6.35 6.47
C PRO A 211 -0.38 -7.81 6.54
N PRO A 212 -0.37 -8.49 7.70
CA PRO A 212 -0.87 -9.86 7.86
C PRO A 212 -2.35 -10.03 7.51
N GLY A 213 -2.72 -11.27 7.13
CA GLY A 213 -4.09 -11.64 6.77
C GLY A 213 -4.98 -11.84 7.99
N LYS A 214 -6.24 -11.42 7.89
CA LYS A 214 -7.21 -11.47 8.98
C LYS A 214 -7.87 -12.84 9.07
N SER A 215 -8.19 -13.45 7.93
CA SER A 215 -8.71 -14.81 7.85
C SER A 215 -7.61 -15.82 7.50
N ASP A 216 -7.89 -17.12 7.68
CA ASP A 216 -6.97 -18.18 7.26
C ASP A 216 -6.74 -18.15 5.75
N GLU A 217 -7.79 -17.86 4.97
CA GLU A 217 -7.70 -17.72 3.52
C GLU A 217 -6.83 -16.51 3.12
N GLU A 218 -6.95 -15.39 3.82
CA GLU A 218 -6.07 -14.24 3.59
C GLU A 218 -4.63 -14.56 3.99
N ARG A 219 -4.40 -15.28 5.09
CA ARG A 219 -3.05 -15.70 5.52
C ARG A 219 -2.41 -16.69 4.56
N ALA A 220 -3.19 -17.56 3.95
CA ALA A 220 -2.73 -18.54 2.95
C ALA A 220 -2.39 -17.88 1.60
N TRP A 221 -2.90 -16.67 1.34
CA TRP A 221 -2.58 -15.93 0.12
C TRP A 221 -1.24 -15.19 0.26
N SER A 222 -0.41 -15.29 -0.78
CA SER A 222 0.86 -14.57 -0.91
C SER A 222 0.96 -13.89 -2.27
N PHE A 223 1.71 -12.80 -2.35
CA PHE A 223 2.03 -12.16 -3.64
C PHE A 223 3.20 -12.90 -4.29
N GLY A 224 2.91 -13.78 -5.25
CA GLY A 224 3.91 -14.56 -5.99
C GLY A 224 4.12 -14.07 -7.42
N ASP A 225 4.77 -14.93 -8.21
CA ASP A 225 5.12 -14.61 -9.60
C ASP A 225 3.89 -14.41 -10.50
N LEU A 226 2.83 -15.20 -10.29
CA LEU A 226 1.58 -15.08 -11.04
C LEU A 226 0.87 -13.77 -10.70
N GLU A 227 0.84 -13.38 -9.43
CA GLU A 227 0.27 -12.13 -8.93
C GLU A 227 1.04 -10.93 -9.48
N PHE A 228 2.37 -11.01 -9.55
CA PHE A 228 3.20 -9.99 -10.20
C PHE A 228 2.79 -9.78 -11.66
N HIS A 229 2.72 -10.85 -12.46
CA HIS A 229 2.35 -10.72 -13.87
C HIS A 229 0.92 -10.21 -14.06
N LYS A 230 -0.03 -10.58 -13.18
CA LYS A 230 -1.40 -10.03 -13.20
C LYS A 230 -1.41 -8.53 -12.95
N LEU A 231 -0.70 -8.08 -11.91
CA LEU A 231 -0.59 -6.66 -11.58
C LEU A 231 0.02 -5.88 -12.75
N MET A 232 1.18 -6.33 -13.26
CA MET A 232 1.90 -5.63 -14.32
C MET A 232 1.11 -5.61 -15.63
N ALA A 233 0.44 -6.72 -15.98
CA ALA A 233 -0.44 -6.76 -17.14
C ALA A 233 -1.60 -5.76 -17.01
N ALA A 234 -2.23 -5.65 -15.84
CA ALA A 234 -3.30 -4.69 -15.61
C ALA A 234 -2.82 -3.23 -15.65
N LEU A 235 -1.67 -2.93 -15.02
CA LEU A 235 -1.08 -1.59 -15.04
C LEU A 235 -0.78 -1.10 -16.46
N TYR A 236 -0.13 -1.94 -17.27
CA TYR A 236 0.33 -1.59 -18.60
C TYR A 236 -0.66 -1.89 -19.73
N LYS A 237 -1.83 -2.50 -19.45
CA LYS A 237 -2.80 -2.93 -20.47
C LYS A 237 -3.13 -1.84 -21.48
N GLU A 238 -3.63 -0.70 -21.01
CA GLU A 238 -4.04 0.39 -21.91
C GLU A 238 -2.86 1.04 -22.64
N LEU A 239 -1.67 1.10 -22.00
CA LEU A 239 -0.46 1.58 -22.66
C LEU A 239 -0.06 0.66 -23.82
N ALA A 240 -0.12 -0.65 -23.60
CA ALA A 240 0.13 -1.64 -24.65
C ALA A 240 -0.90 -1.53 -25.78
N GLU A 241 -2.19 -1.42 -25.45
CA GLU A 241 -3.27 -1.23 -26.44
C GLU A 241 -3.05 0.04 -27.27
N THR A 242 -2.67 1.15 -26.61
CA THR A 242 -2.38 2.42 -27.29
C THR A 242 -1.14 2.32 -28.18
N LEU A 243 -0.09 1.63 -27.73
CA LEU A 243 1.17 1.48 -28.45
C LEU A 243 1.04 0.59 -29.71
N PHE A 244 0.17 -0.41 -29.67
CA PHE A 244 -0.07 -1.32 -30.79
C PHE A 244 -1.16 -0.84 -31.75
N ASP A 245 -1.94 0.19 -31.38
CA ASP A 245 -2.80 0.91 -32.30
C ASP A 245 -2.00 1.94 -33.11
N LYS A 246 -2.32 2.11 -34.41
CA LYS A 246 -1.58 3.03 -35.28
C LYS A 246 -1.77 4.50 -34.89
N GLN A 247 -2.99 4.90 -34.51
CA GLN A 247 -3.27 6.28 -34.11
C GLN A 247 -2.77 6.54 -32.70
N GLY A 248 -2.99 5.58 -31.79
CA GLY A 248 -2.45 5.59 -30.43
C GLY A 248 -0.94 5.70 -30.40
N ARG A 249 -0.22 4.92 -31.22
CA ARG A 249 1.24 5.00 -31.32
C ARG A 249 1.71 6.40 -31.71
N LYS A 250 1.09 7.02 -32.71
CA LYS A 250 1.43 8.38 -33.11
C LYS A 250 1.26 9.36 -31.94
N HIS A 251 0.17 9.24 -31.18
CA HIS A 251 -0.02 10.07 -29.98
C HIS A 251 1.05 9.85 -28.90
N LEU A 252 1.56 8.63 -28.76
CA LEU A 252 2.68 8.36 -27.85
C LEU A 252 3.99 8.95 -28.39
N GLU A 253 4.26 8.85 -29.69
CA GLU A 253 5.44 9.44 -30.36
C GLU A 253 5.44 10.97 -30.30
N ASP A 254 4.27 11.60 -30.35
CA ASP A 254 4.13 13.06 -30.19
C ASP A 254 4.40 13.52 -28.74
N ARG A 255 4.22 12.63 -27.75
CA ARG A 255 4.29 12.96 -26.31
C ARG A 255 5.61 12.56 -25.64
N TYR A 256 6.17 11.42 -26.01
CA TYR A 256 7.33 10.81 -25.34
C TYR A 256 8.50 10.67 -26.30
N ASP A 257 9.72 10.76 -25.76
CA ASP A 257 10.91 10.53 -26.56
C ASP A 257 11.03 9.07 -27.02
N ALA A 258 11.79 8.85 -28.10
CA ALA A 258 11.98 7.54 -28.69
C ALA A 258 12.64 6.53 -27.72
N ALA A 259 13.45 7.02 -26.77
CA ALA A 259 14.10 6.16 -25.78
C ALA A 259 13.09 5.59 -24.79
N SER A 260 12.16 6.40 -24.30
CA SER A 260 11.09 6.02 -23.38
C SER A 260 10.13 5.01 -24.03
N LEU A 261 9.80 5.22 -25.30
CA LEU A 261 8.97 4.27 -26.06
C LEU A 261 9.69 2.94 -26.31
N SER A 262 10.99 2.99 -26.64
CA SER A 262 11.80 1.77 -26.77
C SER A 262 11.90 0.99 -25.45
N GLN A 263 12.03 1.69 -24.32
CA GLN A 263 12.01 1.06 -22.99
C GLN A 263 10.66 0.42 -22.68
N LEU A 264 9.55 1.10 -23.01
CA LEU A 264 8.21 0.53 -22.87
C LEU A 264 8.06 -0.76 -23.68
N GLU A 265 8.45 -0.76 -24.96
CA GLU A 265 8.43 -1.94 -25.82
C GLU A 265 9.26 -3.09 -25.22
N GLN A 266 10.46 -2.78 -24.71
CA GLN A 266 11.33 -3.76 -24.06
C GLN A 266 10.71 -4.35 -22.80
N VAL A 267 10.08 -3.53 -21.95
CA VAL A 267 9.39 -4.00 -20.74
C VAL A 267 8.20 -4.89 -21.09
N LEU A 268 7.38 -4.49 -22.07
CA LEU A 268 6.23 -5.30 -22.51
C LEU A 268 6.68 -6.67 -23.06
N ALA A 269 7.73 -6.69 -23.89
CA ALA A 269 8.31 -7.93 -24.39
C ALA A 269 8.91 -8.78 -23.26
N GLY A 270 9.63 -8.15 -22.33
CA GLY A 270 10.22 -8.79 -21.16
C GLY A 270 9.18 -9.42 -20.24
N LEU A 271 8.07 -8.72 -19.98
CA LEU A 271 6.93 -9.23 -19.21
C LEU A 271 6.32 -10.46 -19.85
N ALA A 272 6.10 -10.44 -21.16
CA ALA A 272 5.54 -11.58 -21.90
C ALA A 272 6.50 -12.79 -21.89
N GLN A 273 7.82 -12.55 -22.01
CA GLN A 273 8.81 -13.61 -21.98
C GLN A 273 8.94 -14.23 -20.59
N ASP A 274 9.04 -13.40 -19.54
CA ASP A 274 9.16 -13.86 -18.15
C ASP A 274 7.90 -14.60 -17.70
N GLN A 275 6.71 -14.13 -18.08
CA GLN A 275 5.45 -14.84 -17.79
C GLN A 275 5.43 -16.25 -18.41
N LYS A 276 5.90 -16.40 -19.66
CA LYS A 276 6.01 -17.73 -20.29
C LYS A 276 6.97 -18.64 -19.51
N ARG A 277 8.07 -18.11 -19.00
CA ARG A 277 9.03 -18.86 -18.16
C ARG A 277 8.39 -19.28 -16.84
N VAL A 278 7.62 -18.40 -16.19
CA VAL A 278 6.92 -18.73 -14.94
C VAL A 278 5.86 -19.81 -15.17
N LEU A 279 5.14 -19.77 -16.29
CA LEU A 279 4.07 -20.74 -16.58
C LEU A 279 4.56 -22.11 -17.07
N HIS A 280 5.70 -22.17 -17.78
CA HIS A 280 6.22 -23.41 -18.40
C HIS A 280 7.55 -23.88 -17.81
N GLY A 281 8.15 -23.09 -16.93
CA GLY A 281 9.39 -23.40 -16.23
C GLY A 281 9.11 -23.97 -14.86
N ASN A 282 8.75 -25.26 -14.85
CA ASN A 282 8.98 -26.23 -13.77
C ASN A 282 9.31 -27.57 -14.42
#